data_AF-A0A437AQF3-F1
#
_entry.id   AF-A0A437AQF3-F1
#
_cell.length_a   1.000
_cell.length_b   1.000
_cell.length_c   1.000
_cell.angle_alpha   90.00
_cell.angle_beta   90.00
_cell.angle_gamma   90.00
#
_symmetry.space_group_name_H-M   'P 1'
#
loop_
_entity.id
_entity.type
_entity.pdbx_description
1 polymer ?
#
loop_
_entity_poly.entity_id
_entity_poly.type
_entity_poly.pdbx_seq_one_letter_code
_entity_poly.pdbx_strand_id
1 'polypeptide(L)'
;MKHNNELPNNHFRKTAIRFKTWFDQPAKKLKRRAERKKKEKACYPMPLNKLRPIVRCPTIRHNKKERLGRGFTPEECMAAGLEYTYARKIGISVDLRRKNRNVEAFNQNVERLQSYKSKLTFYDSKKEAVNSKAKQIKGKIMPLVKKIPVVEAVKVEEIAKIN
;
A
#
# COMPACT_ATOMS: atom_id res chain seq x y z
N MET A 1 -48.06 -9.99 -11.40
CA MET A 1 -47.76 -9.15 -10.21
C MET A 1 -49.08 -8.81 -9.57
N LYS A 2 -49.18 -8.88 -8.24
CA LYS A 2 -50.33 -8.34 -7.50
C LYS A 2 -49.90 -7.03 -6.85
N HIS A 3 -50.84 -6.10 -6.69
CA HIS A 3 -50.66 -4.78 -6.06
C HIS A 3 -49.71 -3.83 -6.81
N ASN A 4 -49.59 -2.62 -6.27
CA ASN A 4 -48.71 -1.57 -6.79
C ASN A 4 -47.28 -1.77 -6.27
N ASN A 5 -46.45 -2.46 -7.05
CA ASN A 5 -45.05 -2.75 -6.75
C ASN A 5 -44.17 -2.31 -7.93
N GLU A 6 -42.89 -2.04 -7.65
CA GLU A 6 -41.89 -1.80 -8.69
C GLU A 6 -41.78 -3.00 -9.65
N LEU A 7 -41.53 -2.71 -10.93
CA LEU A 7 -41.34 -3.75 -11.94
C LEU A 7 -40.14 -4.65 -11.61
N PRO A 8 -40.32 -5.99 -11.57
CA PRO A 8 -39.28 -6.90 -11.13
C PRO A 8 -38.20 -7.03 -12.22
N ASN A 9 -36.98 -6.63 -11.90
CA ASN A 9 -35.82 -6.81 -12.76
C ASN A 9 -34.99 -8.07 -12.38
N ASN A 10 -35.69 -9.20 -12.28
CA ASN A 10 -35.13 -10.47 -11.81
C ASN A 10 -34.43 -11.24 -12.95
N HIS A 11 -33.10 -11.32 -12.88
CA HIS A 11 -32.26 -11.97 -13.89
C HIS A 11 -32.09 -13.48 -13.64
N PHE A 12 -33.17 -14.20 -13.34
CA PHE A 12 -33.16 -15.65 -13.04
C PHE A 12 -33.75 -16.53 -14.16
N ARG A 13 -34.02 -15.95 -15.34
CA ARG A 13 -34.67 -16.66 -16.47
C ARG A 13 -33.74 -17.63 -17.21
N LYS A 14 -32.42 -17.46 -17.09
CA LYS A 14 -31.45 -18.33 -17.76
C LYS A 14 -31.26 -19.61 -16.95
N THR A 15 -31.54 -20.76 -17.54
CA THR A 15 -31.32 -22.07 -16.91
C THR A 15 -29.83 -22.35 -16.62
N ALA A 16 -28.93 -21.68 -17.33
CA ALA A 16 -27.48 -21.78 -17.15
C ALA A 16 -26.92 -20.94 -15.99
N ILE A 17 -27.76 -20.30 -15.17
CA ILE A 17 -27.28 -19.53 -14.01
C ILE A 17 -26.65 -20.47 -12.99
N ARG A 18 -25.43 -20.14 -12.59
CA ARG A 18 -24.66 -20.91 -11.61
C ARG A 18 -24.64 -20.18 -10.28
N PHE A 19 -24.85 -20.93 -9.21
CA PHE A 19 -24.77 -20.42 -7.84
C PHE A 19 -23.42 -20.78 -7.24
N LYS A 20 -22.70 -19.78 -6.73
CA LYS A 20 -21.45 -19.98 -5.99
C LYS A 20 -21.74 -19.96 -4.50
N THR A 21 -21.56 -21.10 -3.84
CA THR A 21 -21.64 -21.20 -2.38
C THR A 21 -20.32 -20.79 -1.72
N TRP A 22 -20.38 -20.50 -0.41
CA TRP A 22 -19.23 -20.00 0.37
C TRP A 22 -18.97 -20.83 1.64
N PHE A 23 -19.40 -22.10 1.66
CA PHE A 23 -19.19 -23.01 2.80
C PHE A 23 -17.70 -23.25 3.10
N ASP A 24 -16.82 -23.10 2.10
CA ASP A 24 -15.37 -23.25 2.24
C ASP A 24 -14.66 -21.97 2.73
N GLN A 25 -15.39 -20.89 2.98
CA GLN A 25 -14.84 -19.62 3.46
C GLN A 25 -14.00 -19.75 4.76
N PRO A 26 -14.46 -20.44 5.83
CA PRO A 26 -13.64 -20.64 7.03
C PRO A 26 -12.38 -21.47 6.76
N ALA A 27 -12.50 -22.57 5.99
CA ALA A 27 -11.37 -23.41 5.61
C ALA A 27 -10.32 -22.62 4.80
N LYS A 28 -10.75 -21.83 3.81
CA LYS A 28 -9.88 -20.92 3.05
C LYS A 28 -9.23 -19.85 3.92
N LYS A 29 -9.90 -19.35 4.96
CA LYS A 29 -9.31 -18.37 5.89
C LYS A 29 -8.17 -19.02 6.70
N LEU A 30 -8.39 -20.22 7.22
CA LEU A 30 -7.39 -20.98 7.96
C LEU A 30 -6.18 -21.33 7.08
N LYS A 31 -6.42 -21.87 5.88
CA LYS A 31 -5.36 -22.17 4.89
C LYS A 31 -4.49 -20.94 4.58
N ARG A 32 -5.11 -19.81 4.21
CA ARG A 32 -4.38 -18.56 3.94
C ARG A 32 -3.60 -18.04 5.15
N ARG A 33 -4.05 -18.30 6.39
CA ARG A 33 -3.32 -17.91 7.61
C ARG A 33 -2.09 -18.79 7.81
N ALA A 34 -2.22 -20.10 7.64
CA ALA A 34 -1.12 -21.06 7.75
C ALA A 34 -0.03 -20.78 6.71
N GLU A 35 -0.41 -20.55 5.45
CA GLU A 35 0.53 -20.21 4.36
C GLU A 35 1.28 -18.90 4.63
N ARG A 36 0.58 -17.86 5.14
CA ARG A 36 1.22 -16.61 5.54
C ARG A 36 2.23 -16.82 6.66
N LYS A 37 1.90 -17.63 7.68
CA LYS A 37 2.82 -17.97 8.78
C LYS A 37 4.03 -18.78 8.29
N LYS A 38 3.83 -19.70 7.34
CA LYS A 38 4.93 -20.46 6.70
C LYS A 38 5.88 -19.53 5.96
N LYS A 39 5.33 -18.58 5.17
CA LYS A 39 6.13 -17.58 4.45
C LYS A 39 6.86 -16.63 5.39
N GLU A 40 6.20 -16.18 6.47
CA GLU A 40 6.80 -15.33 7.50
C GLU A 40 8.05 -15.99 8.12
N LYS A 41 7.94 -17.26 8.52
CA LYS A 41 9.09 -18.05 9.03
C LYS A 41 10.20 -18.21 8.00
N ALA A 42 9.86 -18.47 6.74
CA ALA A 42 10.86 -18.68 5.69
C ALA A 42 11.66 -17.42 5.35
N CYS A 43 11.05 -16.24 5.46
CA CYS A 43 11.68 -14.95 5.15
C CYS A 43 12.34 -14.27 6.35
N TYR A 44 12.23 -14.84 7.56
CA TYR A 44 12.82 -14.25 8.77
C TYR A 44 14.34 -14.02 8.60
N PRO A 45 14.88 -12.84 8.96
CA PRO A 45 14.25 -11.72 9.68
C PRO A 45 13.56 -10.65 8.81
N MET A 46 13.61 -10.77 7.47
CA MET A 46 13.09 -9.75 6.55
C MET A 46 11.57 -9.59 6.67
N PRO A 47 11.01 -8.37 6.51
CA PRO A 47 9.56 -8.15 6.54
C PRO A 47 8.86 -8.82 5.35
N LEU A 48 7.61 -9.27 5.57
CA LEU A 48 6.84 -10.00 4.56
C LEU A 48 6.41 -9.15 3.35
N ASN A 49 6.13 -7.87 3.60
CA ASN A 49 5.66 -6.93 2.59
C ASN A 49 6.79 -6.01 2.15
N LYS A 50 6.79 -5.61 0.88
CA LYS A 50 7.74 -4.61 0.35
C LYS A 50 7.30 -3.18 0.68
N LEU A 51 8.25 -2.26 0.74
CA LEU A 51 7.95 -0.83 0.80
C LEU A 51 7.25 -0.40 -0.51
N ARG A 52 6.21 0.42 -0.37
CA ARG A 52 5.42 0.99 -1.48
C ARG A 52 5.40 2.51 -1.38
N PRO A 53 5.37 3.24 -2.51
CA PRO A 53 5.33 4.70 -2.54
C PRO A 53 3.96 5.24 -2.11
N ILE A 54 3.92 6.53 -1.83
CA ILE A 54 2.71 7.31 -1.62
C ILE A 54 2.30 7.89 -2.98
N VAL A 55 1.04 7.69 -3.37
CA VAL A 55 0.51 8.11 -4.67
C VAL A 55 -0.91 8.65 -4.50
N ARG A 56 -1.24 9.71 -5.23
CA ARG A 56 -2.59 10.29 -5.31
C ARG A 56 -3.52 9.45 -6.19
N CYS A 57 -4.81 9.40 -5.87
CA CYS A 57 -5.79 8.72 -6.72
C CYS A 57 -6.11 9.55 -7.99
N PRO A 58 -6.46 8.92 -9.12
CA PRO A 58 -6.49 9.59 -10.43
C PRO A 58 -7.72 10.48 -10.69
N THR A 59 -8.90 10.12 -10.19
CA THR A 59 -10.15 10.81 -10.56
C THR A 59 -10.43 12.04 -9.68
N ILE A 60 -11.19 13.01 -10.18
CA ILE A 60 -11.63 14.21 -9.44
C ILE A 60 -12.27 13.83 -8.10
N ARG A 61 -13.08 12.76 -8.08
CA ARG A 61 -13.71 12.24 -6.85
C ARG A 61 -12.71 11.83 -5.77
N HIS A 62 -11.49 11.43 -6.14
CA HIS A 62 -10.55 10.77 -5.23
C HIS A 62 -9.16 11.43 -5.16
N ASN A 63 -8.85 12.43 -5.98
CA ASN A 63 -7.55 13.11 -6.01
C ASN A 63 -7.12 13.72 -4.65
N LYS A 64 -8.08 14.06 -3.78
CA LYS A 64 -7.82 14.50 -2.39
C LYS A 64 -7.26 13.40 -1.49
N LYS A 65 -7.36 12.11 -1.89
CA LYS A 65 -6.92 10.95 -1.10
C LYS A 65 -5.60 10.40 -1.61
N GLU A 66 -4.70 10.14 -0.67
CA GLU A 66 -3.46 9.38 -0.89
C GLU A 66 -3.67 7.88 -0.62
N ARG A 67 -2.90 7.05 -1.33
CA ARG A 67 -2.86 5.61 -1.13
C ARG A 67 -1.46 5.07 -1.36
N LEU A 68 -1.23 3.84 -0.92
CA LEU A 68 0.00 3.13 -1.26
C LEU A 68 -0.06 2.66 -2.72
N GLY A 69 0.98 3.00 -3.47
CA GLY A 69 1.12 2.69 -4.89
C GLY A 69 1.64 1.28 -5.18
N ARG A 70 1.96 1.04 -6.46
CA ARG A 70 2.55 -0.22 -6.92
C ARG A 70 4.04 -0.30 -6.58
N GLY A 71 4.81 0.73 -6.92
CA GLY A 71 6.26 0.79 -6.70
C GLY A 71 6.86 2.16 -7.03
N PHE A 72 8.04 2.42 -6.50
CA PHE A 72 8.87 3.61 -6.73
C PHE A 72 9.36 3.65 -8.18
N THR A 73 9.57 4.83 -8.74
CA THR A 73 10.20 4.95 -10.06
C THR A 73 11.72 4.79 -9.93
N PRO A 74 12.43 4.42 -11.03
CA PRO A 74 13.89 4.39 -11.02
C PRO A 74 14.53 5.74 -10.64
N GLU A 75 13.94 6.85 -11.09
CA GLU A 75 14.39 8.20 -10.79
C GLU A 75 14.30 8.53 -9.30
N GLU A 76 13.20 8.15 -8.63
CA GLU A 76 13.06 8.32 -7.17
C GLU A 76 14.09 7.49 -6.40
N CYS A 77 14.33 6.25 -6.84
CA CYS A 77 15.37 5.41 -6.25
C CYS A 77 16.76 6.04 -6.41
N MET A 78 17.06 6.52 -7.61
CA MET A 78 18.33 7.16 -7.93
C MET A 78 18.55 8.42 -7.10
N ALA A 79 17.54 9.27 -6.96
CA ALA A 79 17.59 10.46 -6.09
C ALA A 79 17.75 10.12 -4.60
N ALA A 80 17.27 8.95 -4.16
CA ALA A 80 17.52 8.43 -2.81
C ALA A 80 18.89 7.75 -2.64
N GLY A 81 19.75 7.77 -3.67
CA GLY A 81 21.07 7.13 -3.66
C GLY A 81 20.98 5.61 -3.71
N LEU A 82 20.01 5.06 -4.44
CA LEU A 82 19.79 3.63 -4.62
C LEU A 82 19.65 3.29 -6.10
N GLU A 83 20.44 2.35 -6.59
CA GLU A 83 20.20 1.74 -7.89
C GLU A 83 18.89 0.92 -7.84
N TYR A 84 18.05 1.01 -8.86
CA TYR A 84 16.71 0.39 -8.81
C TYR A 84 16.76 -1.15 -8.76
N THR A 85 17.82 -1.80 -9.28
CA THR A 85 17.98 -3.25 -9.17
C THR A 85 18.34 -3.65 -7.74
N TYR A 86 19.26 -2.91 -7.10
CA TYR A 86 19.62 -3.07 -5.71
C TYR A 86 18.43 -2.80 -4.77
N ALA A 87 17.65 -1.76 -5.04
CA ALA A 87 16.43 -1.43 -4.29
C ALA A 87 15.46 -2.65 -4.22
N ARG A 88 15.31 -3.42 -5.31
CA ARG A 88 14.47 -4.62 -5.33
C ARG A 88 14.96 -5.72 -4.39
N LYS A 89 16.28 -5.84 -4.19
CA LYS A 89 16.92 -6.83 -3.30
C LYS A 89 16.63 -6.50 -1.83
N ILE A 90 16.72 -5.22 -1.46
CA ILE A 90 16.51 -4.75 -0.08
C ILE A 90 15.04 -4.60 0.34
N GLY A 91 14.09 -5.10 -0.46
CA GLY A 91 12.67 -5.10 -0.10
C GLY A 91 11.86 -3.88 -0.56
N ILE A 92 12.37 -3.09 -1.52
CA ILE A 92 11.64 -1.96 -2.12
C ILE A 92 10.91 -2.44 -3.39
N SER A 93 9.66 -1.99 -3.57
CA SER A 93 8.91 -2.26 -4.80
C SER A 93 9.20 -1.19 -5.85
N VAL A 94 9.57 -1.58 -7.07
CA VAL A 94 9.89 -0.65 -8.17
C VAL A 94 8.90 -0.82 -9.32
N ASP A 95 8.41 0.28 -9.88
CA ASP A 95 7.51 0.32 -11.03
C ASP A 95 8.08 1.18 -12.16
N LEU A 96 8.55 0.52 -13.22
CA LEU A 96 9.20 1.17 -14.37
C LEU A 96 8.20 1.96 -15.25
N ARG A 97 6.90 1.77 -15.07
CA ARG A 97 5.86 2.36 -15.93
C ARG A 97 5.29 3.67 -15.38
N ARG A 98 5.50 3.95 -14.10
CA ARG A 98 4.97 5.17 -13.48
C ARG A 98 5.84 6.35 -13.90
N LYS A 99 5.21 7.45 -14.30
CA LYS A 99 5.88 8.69 -14.68
C LYS A 99 5.85 9.70 -13.54
N ASN A 100 6.95 10.40 -13.32
CA ASN A 100 7.03 11.52 -12.40
C ASN A 100 6.51 12.78 -13.11
N ARG A 101 5.64 13.54 -12.44
CA ARG A 101 5.02 14.75 -13.00
C ARG A 101 5.02 15.96 -12.06
N ASN A 102 5.04 15.71 -10.75
CA ASN A 102 5.04 16.74 -9.71
C ASN A 102 6.27 16.53 -8.82
N VAL A 103 6.96 17.62 -8.51
CA VAL A 103 8.11 17.70 -7.61
C VAL A 103 7.72 17.32 -6.18
N GLU A 104 6.56 17.74 -5.68
CA GLU A 104 6.13 17.45 -4.30
C GLU A 104 5.99 15.95 -4.05
N ALA A 105 5.29 15.26 -4.96
CA ALA A 105 5.09 13.82 -4.87
C ALA A 105 6.39 13.03 -5.08
N PHE A 106 7.30 13.57 -5.90
CA PHE A 106 8.64 13.01 -6.08
C PHE A 106 9.44 13.10 -4.77
N ASN A 107 9.56 14.31 -4.20
CA ASN A 107 10.29 14.57 -2.96
C ASN A 107 9.74 13.76 -1.79
N GLN A 108 8.41 13.70 -1.64
CA GLN A 108 7.75 12.89 -0.61
C GLN A 108 8.14 11.40 -0.71
N ASN A 109 8.30 10.86 -1.93
CA ASN A 109 8.69 9.48 -2.14
C ASN A 109 10.20 9.26 -1.94
N VAL A 110 11.04 10.24 -2.30
CA VAL A 110 12.49 10.20 -2.02
C VAL A 110 12.74 10.22 -0.51
N GLU A 111 12.10 11.11 0.23
CA GLU A 111 12.18 11.16 1.70
C GLU A 111 11.69 9.85 2.33
N ARG A 112 10.62 9.28 1.78
CA ARG A 112 10.11 7.97 2.19
C ARG A 112 11.13 6.84 1.98
N LEU A 113 11.91 6.88 0.90
CA LEU A 113 12.99 5.91 0.65
C LEU A 113 14.15 6.11 1.62
N GLN A 114 14.55 7.36 1.87
CA GLN A 114 15.62 7.69 2.83
C GLN A 114 15.26 7.25 4.26
N SER A 115 14.03 7.55 4.70
CA SER A 115 13.52 7.14 6.01
C SER A 115 13.32 5.63 6.16
N TYR A 116 13.15 4.89 5.06
CA TYR A 116 13.18 3.43 5.07
C TYR A 116 14.62 2.93 5.17
N LYS A 117 15.54 3.50 4.38
CA LYS A 117 16.97 3.16 4.36
C LYS A 117 17.61 3.32 5.74
N SER A 118 17.30 4.40 6.45
CA SER A 118 17.82 4.65 7.81
C SER A 118 17.33 3.65 8.87
N LYS A 119 16.21 2.96 8.61
CA LYS A 119 15.62 1.96 9.52
C LYS A 119 16.03 0.53 9.19
N LEU A 120 16.81 0.32 8.13
CA LEU A 120 17.27 -1.00 7.72
C LEU A 120 18.57 -1.38 8.45
N THR A 121 18.62 -2.63 8.90
CA THR A 121 19.83 -3.30 9.37
C THR A 121 20.15 -4.44 8.42
N PHE A 122 21.39 -4.52 7.95
CA PHE A 122 21.85 -5.60 7.07
C PHE A 122 22.55 -6.69 7.88
N TYR A 123 22.59 -7.89 7.32
CA TYR A 123 23.28 -9.06 7.87
C TYR A 123 24.14 -9.65 6.75
N ASP A 124 25.30 -10.17 7.09
CA ASP A 124 26.25 -10.69 6.09
C ASP A 124 25.85 -12.09 5.63
N SER A 125 25.20 -12.87 6.50
CA SER A 125 24.74 -14.21 6.18
C SER A 125 23.35 -14.53 6.73
N LYS A 126 22.69 -15.54 6.15
CA LYS A 126 21.40 -16.04 6.64
C LYS A 126 21.51 -16.59 8.07
N LYS A 127 22.63 -17.24 8.42
CA LYS A 127 22.84 -17.82 9.75
C LYS A 127 22.87 -16.72 10.82
N GLU A 128 23.61 -15.66 10.55
CA GLU A 128 23.66 -14.47 11.40
C GLU A 128 22.29 -13.79 11.50
N ALA A 129 21.62 -13.60 10.36
CA ALA A 129 20.30 -12.97 10.30
C ALA A 129 19.27 -13.72 11.16
N VAL A 130 19.31 -15.05 11.19
CA VAL A 130 18.41 -15.87 12.03
C VAL A 130 18.78 -15.73 13.52
N ASN A 131 20.08 -15.71 13.83
CA ASN A 131 20.58 -15.58 15.20
C ASN A 131 20.37 -14.19 15.81
N SER A 132 20.20 -13.15 14.99
CA SER A 132 19.99 -11.76 15.41
C SER A 132 18.79 -11.53 16.35
N LYS A 133 17.84 -12.48 16.40
CA LYS A 133 16.58 -12.37 17.18
C LYS A 133 15.78 -11.08 16.90
N ALA A 134 16.00 -10.44 15.74
CA ALA A 134 15.35 -9.18 15.39
C ALA A 134 13.82 -9.34 15.24
N LYS A 135 13.06 -8.38 15.78
CA LYS A 135 11.60 -8.40 15.68
C LYS A 135 11.16 -8.05 14.25
N GLN A 136 10.62 -9.03 13.54
CA GLN A 136 10.07 -8.83 12.20
C GLN A 136 8.85 -7.89 12.22
N ILE A 137 8.84 -6.92 11.32
CA ILE A 137 7.69 -6.01 11.12
C ILE A 137 6.52 -6.79 10.52
N LYS A 138 5.37 -6.74 11.21
CA LYS A 138 4.12 -7.33 10.73
C LYS A 138 3.26 -6.28 10.03
N GLY A 139 2.54 -6.69 8.98
CA GLY A 139 1.63 -5.79 8.25
C GLY A 139 2.33 -4.93 7.21
N LYS A 140 1.74 -3.77 6.88
CA LYS A 140 2.24 -2.86 5.85
C LYS A 140 3.40 -2.04 6.42
N ILE A 141 4.51 -1.93 5.66
CA ILE A 141 5.64 -1.07 6.04
C ILE A 141 5.23 0.40 5.86
N MET A 142 5.42 1.19 6.92
CA MET A 142 5.13 2.63 6.98
C MET A 142 3.74 2.97 6.39
N PRO A 143 2.65 2.50 7.01
CA PRO A 143 1.31 2.70 6.48
C PRO A 143 0.93 4.18 6.48
N LEU A 144 0.10 4.58 5.52
CA LEU A 144 -0.52 5.90 5.53
C LEU A 144 -1.52 5.99 6.67
N VAL A 145 -1.37 7.02 7.51
CA VAL A 145 -2.32 7.37 8.56
C VAL A 145 -3.39 8.28 7.95
N LYS A 146 -4.66 7.99 8.21
CA LYS A 146 -5.75 8.87 7.80
C LYS A 146 -5.72 10.12 8.68
N LYS A 147 -5.38 11.27 8.10
CA LYS A 147 -5.44 12.56 8.79
C LYS A 147 -6.90 13.01 8.89
N ILE A 148 -7.28 13.49 10.06
CA ILE A 148 -8.54 14.22 10.26
C ILE A 148 -8.27 15.66 9.82
N PRO A 149 -9.11 16.27 8.97
CA PRO A 149 -8.90 17.65 8.57
C PRO A 149 -9.01 18.56 9.80
N VAL A 150 -8.01 19.42 9.99
CA VAL A 150 -8.00 20.44 11.03
C VAL A 150 -8.51 21.73 10.40
N VAL A 151 -9.45 22.40 11.05
CA VAL A 151 -9.92 23.72 10.63
C VAL A 151 -8.97 24.74 11.22
N GLU A 152 -8.24 25.43 10.36
CA GLU A 152 -7.42 26.57 10.75
C GLU A 152 -8.34 27.80 10.89
N ALA A 153 -8.24 28.50 12.02
CA ALA A 153 -8.99 29.71 12.29
C ALA A 153 -8.12 30.92 11.99
N VAL A 154 -8.69 31.91 11.32
CA VAL A 154 -8.01 33.16 10.95
C VAL A 154 -8.80 34.34 11.50
N LYS A 155 -8.12 35.43 11.87
CA LYS A 155 -8.78 36.64 12.34
C LYS A 155 -9.56 37.29 11.19
N VAL A 156 -10.69 37.91 11.52
CA VAL A 156 -11.57 38.55 10.53
C VAL A 156 -10.85 39.64 9.73
N GLU A 157 -9.98 40.40 10.38
CA GLU A 157 -9.17 41.47 9.76
C GLU A 157 -8.16 40.96 8.74
N GLU A 158 -7.76 39.69 8.85
CA GLU A 158 -6.79 39.06 7.95
C GLU A 158 -7.46 38.46 6.72
N ILE A 159 -8.79 38.30 6.70
CA ILE A 159 -9.55 37.68 5.59
C ILE A 159 -9.32 38.42 4.28
N ALA A 160 -9.35 39.75 4.29
CA ALA A 160 -9.15 40.57 3.08
C ALA A 160 -7.71 40.51 2.54
N LYS A 161 -6.76 39.99 3.33
CA LYS A 161 -5.34 39.84 2.98
C LYS A 161 -5.00 38.40 2.56
N ILE A 162 -5.95 37.46 2.67
CA ILE A 162 -5.77 36.06 2.25
C ILE A 162 -6.11 35.96 0.76
N ASN A 163 -5.17 35.44 -0.03
CA ASN A 163 -5.34 35.18 -1.46
C ASN A 163 -6.31 34.03 -1.74
#